data_AF-A0A7S1UI68-F1
#
_entry.id   AF-A0A7S1UI68-F1
#
_cell.length_a   1.000
_cell.length_b   1.000
_cell.length_c   1.000
_cell.angle_alpha   90.00
_cell.angle_beta   90.00
_cell.angle_gamma   90.00
#
_symmetry.space_group_name_H-M   'P 1'
#
loop_
_entity.id
_entity.type
_entity.pdbx_description
1 polymer ?
#
loop_
_entity_poly.entity_id
_entity_poly.type
_entity_poly.pdbx_seq_one_letter_code
_entity_poly.pdbx_strand_id
1 'polypeptide(L)'
;MAAAAKKALKAANDALKADDPEAALAALADLDLDDAPPPLLQRHRLLSAQAKIAAGDAGDATAALVDAAVTDDPDAQPARKLQLELARAKGDAAAAAAALGEMARIAGLKGNGAKELYFFLSRANELRNAGDTAAAATALR
;
A
#
# COMPACT_ATOMS: atom_id res chain seq x y z
N MET A 1 -12.60 -23.95 -3.55
CA MET A 1 -11.79 -22.76 -3.87
C MET A 1 -11.47 -21.88 -2.65
N ALA A 2 -12.45 -21.37 -1.88
CA ALA A 2 -12.16 -20.44 -0.77
C ALA A 2 -11.19 -20.95 0.32
N ALA A 3 -11.15 -22.26 0.60
CA ALA A 3 -10.22 -22.84 1.58
C ALA A 3 -8.76 -22.86 1.07
N ALA A 4 -8.55 -23.16 -0.21
CA ALA A 4 -7.23 -23.13 -0.84
C ALA A 4 -6.70 -21.69 -0.90
N ALA A 5 -7.55 -20.74 -1.29
CA ALA A 5 -7.23 -19.31 -1.28
C ALA A 5 -6.83 -18.81 0.11
N LYS A 6 -7.61 -19.13 1.14
CA LYS A 6 -7.26 -18.75 2.52
C LYS A 6 -5.94 -19.37 3.00
N LYS A 7 -5.66 -20.63 2.62
CA LYS A 7 -4.41 -21.31 2.98
C LYS A 7 -3.21 -20.65 2.32
N ALA A 8 -3.28 -20.35 1.03
CA ALA A 8 -2.24 -19.70 0.27
C ALA A 8 -1.97 -18.26 0.76
N LEU A 9 -3.02 -17.46 1.01
CA LEU A 9 -2.87 -16.12 1.59
C LEU A 9 -2.25 -16.16 3.00
N LYS A 10 -2.54 -17.21 3.78
CA LYS A 10 -1.88 -17.40 5.09
C LYS A 10 -0.40 -17.74 4.91
N ALA A 11 -0.07 -18.67 4.01
CA ALA A 11 1.31 -19.06 3.72
C ALA A 11 2.15 -17.86 3.24
N ALA A 12 1.62 -17.06 2.32
CA ALA A 12 2.29 -15.85 1.84
C ALA A 12 2.53 -14.82 2.95
N ASN A 13 1.54 -14.63 3.82
CA ASN A 13 1.68 -13.74 4.97
C ASN A 13 2.70 -14.25 6.00
N ASP A 14 2.79 -15.56 6.19
CA ASP A 14 3.76 -16.18 7.09
C ASP A 14 5.19 -16.09 6.51
N ALA A 15 5.35 -16.24 5.19
CA ALA A 15 6.62 -16.06 4.48
C ALA A 15 7.12 -14.60 4.54
N LEU A 16 6.23 -13.62 4.33
CA LEU A 16 6.57 -12.20 4.49
C LEU A 16 7.03 -11.83 5.91
N LYS A 17 6.48 -12.49 6.93
CA LYS A 17 6.95 -12.31 8.33
C LYS A 17 8.31 -12.93 8.59
N ALA A 18 8.69 -13.92 7.80
CA ALA A 18 10.00 -14.57 7.83
C ALA A 18 11.03 -13.86 6.94
N ASP A 19 10.68 -12.71 6.34
CA ASP A 19 11.51 -11.96 5.39
C ASP A 19 11.87 -12.76 4.13
N ASP A 20 10.97 -13.65 3.70
CA ASP A 20 11.09 -14.48 2.49
C ASP A 20 10.07 -14.04 1.44
N PRO A 21 10.36 -12.99 0.66
CA PRO A 21 9.45 -12.48 -0.35
C PRO A 21 9.27 -13.43 -1.55
N GLU A 22 10.27 -14.26 -1.86
CA GLU A 22 10.18 -15.23 -2.96
C GLU A 22 9.20 -16.36 -2.63
N ALA A 23 9.27 -16.91 -1.42
CA ALA A 23 8.29 -17.90 -0.96
C ALA A 23 6.88 -17.31 -0.86
N ALA A 24 6.77 -16.02 -0.51
CA ALA A 24 5.49 -15.34 -0.50
C ALA A 24 4.88 -15.22 -1.92
N LEU A 25 5.69 -14.87 -2.92
CA LEU A 25 5.24 -14.82 -4.32
C LEU A 25 4.88 -16.21 -4.85
N ALA A 26 5.70 -17.22 -4.56
CA ALA A 26 5.42 -18.60 -4.95
C ALA A 26 4.09 -19.11 -4.37
N ALA A 27 3.80 -18.78 -3.10
CA ALA A 27 2.53 -19.14 -2.48
C ALA A 27 1.30 -18.44 -3.12
N LEU A 28 1.50 -17.31 -3.82
CA LEU A 28 0.44 -16.52 -4.44
C LEU A 28 0.26 -16.77 -5.94
N ALA A 29 1.26 -17.34 -6.61
CA ALA A 29 1.31 -17.50 -8.07
C ALA A 29 0.25 -18.47 -8.62
N ASP A 30 -0.02 -19.56 -7.89
CA ASP A 30 -0.92 -20.63 -8.35
C ASP A 30 -2.37 -20.45 -7.88
N LEU A 31 -2.73 -19.25 -7.42
CA LEU A 31 -4.10 -18.97 -6.99
C LEU A 31 -5.00 -18.67 -8.19
N ASP A 32 -5.91 -19.59 -8.46
CA ASP A 32 -7.08 -19.32 -9.28
C ASP A 32 -8.01 -18.33 -8.53
N LEU A 33 -8.17 -17.15 -9.12
CA LEU A 33 -8.88 -16.01 -8.55
C LEU A 33 -10.11 -15.60 -9.36
N ASP A 34 -10.44 -16.31 -10.44
CA ASP A 34 -11.48 -15.89 -11.40
C ASP A 34 -12.86 -15.72 -10.72
N ASP A 35 -13.15 -16.53 -9.71
CA ASP A 35 -14.38 -16.48 -8.90
C ASP A 35 -14.15 -16.06 -7.43
N ALA A 36 -12.98 -15.48 -7.10
CA ALA A 36 -12.68 -15.11 -5.73
C ALA A 36 -13.52 -13.89 -5.26
N PRO A 37 -14.12 -13.92 -4.07
CA PRO A 37 -14.86 -12.79 -3.54
C PRO A 37 -13.94 -11.57 -3.34
N PRO A 38 -14.46 -10.34 -3.45
CA PRO A 38 -13.66 -9.11 -3.41
C PRO A 38 -12.67 -9.01 -2.23
N PRO A 39 -12.98 -9.43 -0.99
CA PRO A 39 -12.03 -9.38 0.12
C PRO A 39 -10.81 -10.30 -0.07
N LEU A 40 -10.97 -11.44 -0.74
CA LEU A 40 -9.85 -12.36 -1.01
C LEU A 40 -8.97 -11.81 -2.14
N LEU A 41 -9.59 -11.22 -3.17
CA LEU A 41 -8.87 -10.52 -4.24
C LEU A 41 -8.04 -9.35 -3.68
N GLN A 42 -8.64 -8.51 -2.85
CA GLN A 42 -7.93 -7.40 -2.20
C GLN A 42 -6.75 -7.90 -1.37
N ARG A 43 -6.93 -8.96 -0.58
CA ARG A 43 -5.87 -9.51 0.26
C ARG A 43 -4.74 -10.13 -0.57
N HIS A 44 -5.05 -10.81 -1.67
CA HIS A 44 -4.05 -11.33 -2.62
C HIS A 44 -3.22 -10.19 -3.21
N ARG A 45 -3.87 -9.13 -3.70
CA ARG A 45 -3.20 -7.96 -4.28
C ARG A 45 -2.27 -7.28 -3.29
N LEU A 46 -2.71 -7.08 -2.04
CA LEU A 46 -1.90 -6.49 -0.97
C LEU A 46 -0.65 -7.32 -0.67
N LEU A 47 -0.80 -8.63 -0.49
CA LEU A 47 0.34 -9.51 -0.18
C LEU A 47 1.30 -9.62 -1.37
N SER A 48 0.77 -9.67 -2.59
CA SER A 48 1.57 -9.68 -3.82
C SER A 48 2.40 -8.40 -3.94
N ALA A 49 1.78 -7.23 -3.73
CA ALA A 49 2.47 -5.96 -3.75
C ALA A 49 3.55 -5.88 -2.66
N GLN A 50 3.24 -6.33 -1.44
CA GLN A 50 4.19 -6.35 -0.34
C GLN A 50 5.41 -7.24 -0.62
N ALA A 51 5.18 -8.43 -1.18
CA ALA A 51 6.26 -9.34 -1.56
C ALA A 51 7.13 -8.79 -2.69
N LYS A 52 6.51 -8.16 -3.70
CA LYS A 52 7.24 -7.51 -4.80
C LYS A 52 8.09 -6.33 -4.30
N ILE A 53 7.56 -5.50 -3.41
CA ILE A 53 8.31 -4.41 -2.77
C ILE A 53 9.51 -4.97 -2.00
N ALA A 54 9.30 -6.00 -1.19
CA ALA A 54 10.37 -6.64 -0.41
C ALA A 54 11.42 -7.33 -1.31
N ALA A 55 11.03 -7.87 -2.46
CA ALA A 55 11.93 -8.41 -3.47
C ALA A 55 12.66 -7.35 -4.31
N GLY A 56 12.34 -6.05 -4.13
CA GLY A 56 12.90 -4.95 -4.93
C GLY A 56 12.28 -4.78 -6.33
N ASP A 57 11.19 -5.50 -6.65
CA ASP A 57 10.47 -5.38 -7.92
C ASP A 57 9.38 -4.30 -7.83
N ALA A 58 9.82 -3.06 -7.98
CA ALA A 58 8.99 -1.89 -7.82
C ALA A 58 8.02 -1.65 -9.01
N GLY A 59 8.33 -2.18 -10.20
CA GLY A 59 7.51 -1.97 -11.41
C GLY A 59 6.16 -2.64 -11.29
N ASP A 60 6.21 -3.93 -10.97
CA ASP A 60 5.05 -4.80 -10.87
C ASP A 60 4.19 -4.56 -9.61
N ALA A 61 4.79 -4.01 -8.55
CA ALA A 61 4.07 -3.63 -7.33
C ALA A 61 3.09 -2.46 -7.57
N THR A 62 3.39 -1.55 -8.52
CA THR A 62 2.52 -0.41 -8.82
C THR A 62 1.19 -0.86 -9.41
N ALA A 63 1.20 -1.78 -10.39
CA ALA A 63 -0.01 -2.30 -11.01
C ALA A 63 -0.92 -2.99 -9.98
N ALA A 64 -0.34 -3.81 -9.10
CA ALA A 64 -1.07 -4.49 -8.03
C ALA A 64 -1.73 -3.53 -7.02
N LEU A 65 -1.12 -2.36 -6.78
CA LEU A 65 -1.62 -1.35 -5.83
C LEU A 65 -2.61 -0.37 -6.46
N VAL A 66 -2.55 -0.10 -7.76
CA VAL A 66 -3.55 0.72 -8.48
C VAL A 66 -4.91 0.00 -8.46
N ASP A 67 -4.91 -1.31 -8.71
CA ASP A 67 -6.14 -2.13 -8.69
C ASP A 67 -6.69 -2.40 -7.28
N ALA A 68 -5.88 -2.23 -6.23
CA ALA A 68 -6.29 -2.39 -4.84
C ALA A 68 -6.83 -1.08 -4.23
N ALA A 69 -6.47 0.07 -4.80
CA ALA A 69 -6.87 1.38 -4.31
C ALA A 69 -8.17 1.84 -4.98
N VAL A 70 -9.30 1.28 -4.56
CA VAL A 70 -10.58 1.97 -4.75
C VAL A 70 -10.53 3.23 -3.89
N THR A 71 -10.44 4.39 -4.53
CA THR A 71 -10.56 5.71 -3.90
C THR A 71 -11.89 5.79 -3.16
N ASP A 72 -11.85 6.02 -1.84
CA ASP A 72 -12.97 6.18 -0.89
C ASP A 72 -13.31 5.01 0.03
N ASP A 73 -12.56 3.91 0.01
CA ASP A 73 -12.68 2.88 1.04
C ASP A 73 -11.91 3.27 2.32
N PRO A 74 -12.55 3.44 3.49
CA PRO A 74 -11.85 3.65 4.76
C PRO A 74 -10.88 2.50 5.11
N ASP A 75 -11.04 1.31 4.53
CA ASP A 75 -10.15 0.17 4.68
C ASP A 75 -9.00 0.15 3.66
N ALA A 76 -8.86 1.19 2.82
CA ALA A 76 -7.74 1.33 1.87
C ALA A 76 -6.39 1.72 2.50
N GLN A 77 -6.33 1.99 3.81
CA GLN A 77 -5.09 2.38 4.51
C GLN A 77 -3.90 1.44 4.26
N PRO A 78 -4.04 0.11 4.28
CA PRO A 78 -2.95 -0.82 3.96
C PRO A 78 -2.43 -0.64 2.53
N ALA A 79 -3.31 -0.43 1.54
CA ALA A 79 -2.91 -0.18 0.16
C ALA A 79 -2.14 1.15 0.04
N ARG A 80 -2.63 2.21 0.71
CA ARG A 80 -1.95 3.52 0.73
C ARG A 80 -0.58 3.47 1.40
N LYS A 81 -0.42 2.66 2.45
CA LYS A 81 0.89 2.44 3.08
C LYS A 81 1.89 1.77 2.13
N LEU A 82 1.45 0.74 1.40
CA LEU A 82 2.30 0.08 0.40
C LEU A 82 2.64 1.02 -0.77
N GLN A 83 1.70 1.86 -1.21
CA GLN A 83 1.98 2.89 -2.22
C GLN A 83 3.04 3.89 -1.76
N LEU A 84 3.01 4.30 -0.49
CA LEU A 84 4.04 5.16 0.10
C LEU A 84 5.41 4.48 0.12
N GLU A 85 5.48 3.23 0.56
CA GLU A 85 6.74 2.45 0.59
C GLU A 85 7.32 2.32 -0.81
N LEU A 86 6.47 2.02 -1.80
CA LEU A 86 6.86 1.92 -3.19
C LEU A 86 7.35 3.25 -3.78
N ALA A 87 6.62 4.33 -3.54
CA ALA A 87 6.99 5.66 -4.00
C ALA A 87 8.36 6.08 -3.43
N ARG A 88 8.60 5.81 -2.15
CA ARG A 88 9.91 6.06 -1.51
C ARG A 88 11.02 5.20 -2.10
N ALA A 89 10.77 3.92 -2.35
CA ALA A 89 11.75 3.03 -2.99
C ALA A 89 12.13 3.52 -4.40
N LYS A 90 11.17 4.13 -5.12
CA LYS A 90 11.41 4.72 -6.45
C LYS A 90 11.98 6.15 -6.41
N GLY A 91 12.08 6.78 -5.24
CA GLY A 91 12.41 8.20 -5.13
C GLY A 91 11.33 9.15 -5.67
N ASP A 92 10.10 8.67 -5.84
CA ASP A 92 8.97 9.47 -6.32
C ASP A 92 8.29 10.20 -5.16
N ALA A 93 8.81 11.40 -4.85
CA ALA A 93 8.31 12.22 -3.77
C ALA A 93 6.86 12.71 -3.99
N ALA A 94 6.44 12.91 -5.24
CA ALA A 94 5.09 13.35 -5.56
C ALA A 94 4.07 12.24 -5.25
N ALA A 95 4.36 11.00 -5.67
CA ALA A 95 3.54 9.84 -5.36
C ALA A 95 3.53 9.54 -3.85
N ALA A 96 4.67 9.68 -3.16
CA ALA A 96 4.75 9.51 -1.70
C ALA A 96 3.88 10.54 -0.97
N ALA A 97 3.95 11.81 -1.38
CA ALA A 97 3.13 12.87 -0.83
C ALA A 97 1.63 12.67 -1.10
N ALA A 98 1.26 12.16 -2.28
CA ALA A 98 -0.12 11.83 -2.61
C ALA A 98 -0.67 10.70 -1.71
N ALA A 99 0.11 9.63 -1.53
CA ALA A 99 -0.27 8.51 -0.64
C ALA A 99 -0.49 8.99 0.81
N LEU A 100 0.40 9.85 1.33
CA LEU A 100 0.25 10.45 2.66
C LEU A 100 -1.00 11.34 2.76
N GLY A 101 -1.33 12.11 1.71
CA GLY A 101 -2.56 12.91 1.66
C GLY A 101 -3.83 12.07 1.77
N GLU A 102 -3.89 10.94 1.05
CA GLU A 102 -5.02 10.01 1.16
C GLU A 102 -5.11 9.34 2.53
N MET A 103 -3.97 8.99 3.14
CA MET A 103 -3.95 8.47 4.50
C MET A 103 -4.46 9.49 5.53
N ALA A 104 -4.12 10.77 5.36
CA ALA A 104 -4.63 11.86 6.18
C ALA A 104 -6.16 11.96 6.07
N ARG A 105 -6.68 11.98 4.84
CA ARG A 105 -8.12 12.02 4.57
C ARG A 105 -8.86 10.83 5.20
N ILE A 106 -8.34 9.60 5.05
CA ILE A 106 -8.95 8.41 5.66
C ILE A 106 -8.95 8.52 7.20
N ALA A 107 -7.87 9.05 7.79
CA ALA A 107 -7.82 9.26 9.23
C ALA A 107 -8.86 10.31 9.70
N GLY A 108 -9.04 11.39 8.95
CA GLY A 108 -10.08 12.40 9.19
C GLY A 108 -11.49 11.83 9.10
N LEU A 109 -11.78 11.02 8.06
CA LEU A 109 -13.06 10.31 7.93
C LEU A 109 -13.37 9.36 9.10
N LYS A 110 -12.33 8.81 9.72
CA LYS A 110 -12.44 7.96 10.93
C LYS A 110 -12.48 8.78 12.23
N GLY A 111 -12.52 10.10 12.16
CA GLY A 111 -12.51 11.00 13.32
C GLY A 111 -11.18 11.00 14.09
N ASN A 112 -10.09 10.53 13.50
CA ASN A 112 -8.78 10.45 14.14
C ASN A 112 -7.91 11.65 13.74
N GLY A 113 -8.21 12.82 14.29
CA GLY A 113 -7.49 14.07 13.99
C GLY A 113 -5.99 14.01 14.30
N ALA A 114 -5.57 13.20 15.28
CA ALA A 114 -4.14 13.02 15.58
C ALA A 114 -3.38 12.31 14.45
N LYS A 115 -3.97 11.23 13.89
CA LYS A 115 -3.37 10.53 12.74
C LYS A 115 -3.46 11.36 11.46
N GLU A 116 -4.54 12.10 11.28
CA GLU A 116 -4.70 13.03 10.16
C GLU A 116 -3.57 14.07 10.14
N LEU A 117 -3.36 14.77 11.26
CA LEU A 117 -2.28 15.74 11.39
C LEU A 117 -0.90 15.11 11.19
N TYR A 118 -0.67 13.92 11.73
CA TYR A 118 0.58 13.17 11.52
C TYR A 118 0.86 12.93 10.04
N PHE A 119 -0.14 12.51 9.26
CA PHE A 119 0.03 12.25 7.83
C PHE A 119 0.23 13.55 7.02
N PHE A 120 -0.44 14.64 7.37
CA PHE A 120 -0.19 15.95 6.74
C PHE A 120 1.23 16.47 7.02
N LEU A 121 1.71 16.37 8.26
CA LEU A 121 3.09 16.72 8.62
C LEU A 121 4.11 15.87 7.86
N SER A 122 3.85 14.56 7.77
CA SER A 122 4.70 13.63 7.02
C SER A 122 4.72 13.99 5.54
N ARG A 123 3.57 14.34 4.95
CA ARG A 123 3.46 14.79 3.55
C ARG A 123 4.26 16.05 3.29
N ALA A 124 4.17 17.04 4.18
CA ALA A 124 4.91 18.29 4.05
C ALA A 124 6.43 18.08 4.13
N ASN A 125 6.88 17.18 5.01
CA ASN A 125 8.30 16.82 5.11
C ASN A 125 8.79 16.11 3.85
N GLU A 126 8.00 15.19 3.29
CA GLU A 126 8.35 14.49 2.04
C GLU A 126 8.55 15.50 0.89
N LEU A 127 7.61 16.42 0.71
CA LEU A 127 7.68 17.47 -0.32
C LEU A 127 8.87 18.43 -0.09
N ARG A 128 9.14 18.81 1.16
CA ARG A 128 10.28 19.67 1.51
C ARG A 128 11.61 18.99 1.21
N ASN A 129 11.74 17.71 1.53
CA ASN A 129 12.96 16.93 1.26
C ASN A 129 13.21 16.77 -0.25
N ALA A 130 12.15 16.79 -1.05
CA ALA A 130 12.22 16.80 -2.50
C ALA A 130 12.46 18.19 -3.12
N GLY A 131 12.58 19.24 -2.30
CA GLY A 131 12.77 20.63 -2.74
C GLY A 131 11.48 21.38 -3.10
N ASP A 132 10.32 20.74 -3.03
CA ASP A 132 9.01 21.36 -3.31
C ASP A 132 8.44 22.05 -2.06
N THR A 133 9.07 23.16 -1.69
CA THR A 133 8.71 23.97 -0.52
C THR A 133 7.34 24.62 -0.63
N ALA A 134 6.87 24.93 -1.85
CA ALA A 134 5.56 25.54 -2.09
C ALA A 134 4.43 24.54 -1.87
N ALA A 135 4.57 23.32 -2.40
CA ALA A 135 3.60 22.25 -2.14
C ALA A 135 3.64 21.82 -0.66
N ALA A 136 4.82 21.80 -0.02
CA ALA A 136 4.95 21.52 1.41
C ALA A 136 4.15 22.51 2.28
N ALA A 137 4.15 23.80 1.94
CA ALA A 137 3.38 24.81 2.66
C ALA A 137 1.86 24.62 2.48
N THR A 138 1.43 24.17 1.30
CA THR A 138 0.01 23.90 1.01
C THR A 138 -0.47 22.63 1.69
N ALA A 139 0.40 21.63 1.87
CA ALA A 139 0.06 20.36 2.52
C ALA A 139 -0.29 20.48 4.02
N LEU A 140 -0.02 21.63 4.65
CA LEU A 140 -0.31 21.92 6.06
C LEU A 140 -1.50 22.86 6.27
N ARG A 141 -2.14 23.34 5.20
CA ARG A 141 -3.37 24.16 5.26
C ARG A 141 -4.59 23.28 5.22
#